data_AF-A0A3C1FIL8-F1
#
_entry.id   AF-A0A3C1FIL8-F1
#
_cell.length_a   1.000
_cell.length_b   1.000
_cell.length_c   1.000
_cell.angle_alpha   90.00
_cell.angle_beta   90.00
_cell.angle_gamma   90.00
#
_symmetry.space_group_name_H-M   'P 1'
#
loop_
_entity.id
_entity.type
_entity.pdbx_description
1 polymer ?
#
loop_
_entity_poly.entity_id
_entity_poly.type
_entity_poly.pdbx_seq_one_letter_code
_entity_poly.pdbx_strand_id
1 'polypeptide(L)'
;MTERNDPLAPLRAKIDQIDDALHDLFMERADIVREIADVKARQTGTAGPVFAMRPGREASILRRLAERHSGALPRQVIGRIWRELIA
;
A
#
# COMPACT_ATOMS: atom_id res chain seq x y z
N MET A 1 42.08 -11.86 -7.45
CA MET A 1 40.81 -11.39 -8.03
C MET A 1 40.30 -10.31 -7.09
N THR A 2 40.58 -9.05 -7.38
CA THR A 2 40.24 -7.93 -6.50
C THR A 2 38.73 -7.74 -6.50
N GLU A 3 38.10 -8.00 -5.36
CA GLU A 3 36.72 -7.58 -5.12
C GLU A 3 36.66 -6.07 -5.34
N ARG A 4 35.93 -5.66 -6.37
CA ARG A 4 35.58 -4.25 -6.56
C ARG A 4 34.53 -3.93 -5.50
N ASN A 5 34.94 -3.16 -4.50
CA ASN A 5 34.05 -2.55 -3.54
C ASN A 5 33.05 -1.68 -4.30
N ASP A 6 31.81 -2.17 -4.50
CA ASP A 6 30.75 -1.42 -5.17
C ASP A 6 30.19 -0.39 -4.17
N PRO A 7 30.44 0.92 -4.35
CA PRO A 7 29.95 1.94 -3.43
C PRO A 7 28.41 2.01 -3.38
N LEU A 8 27.71 1.39 -4.34
CA LEU A 8 26.25 1.31 -4.36
C LEU A 8 25.69 0.15 -3.52
N ALA A 9 26.51 -0.84 -3.16
CA ALA A 9 26.03 -2.03 -2.44
C ALA A 9 25.30 -1.68 -1.12
N PRO A 10 25.80 -0.77 -0.26
CA PRO A 10 25.08 -0.40 0.96
C PRO A 10 23.76 0.33 0.69
N LEU A 11 23.67 1.10 -0.40
CA LEU A 11 22.45 1.81 -0.78
C LEU A 11 21.39 0.85 -1.31
N ARG A 12 21.78 -0.15 -2.10
CA ARG A 12 20.87 -1.19 -2.59
C ARG A 12 20.33 -2.04 -1.44
N ALA A 13 21.19 -2.48 -0.53
CA ALA A 13 20.75 -3.22 0.66
C ALA A 13 19.73 -2.44 1.50
N LYS A 14 19.88 -1.10 1.56
CA LYS A 14 18.90 -0.24 2.23
C LYS A 14 17.57 -0.15 1.48
N ILE A 15 17.59 -0.15 0.14
CA ILE A 15 16.37 -0.22 -0.68
C ILE A 15 15.67 -1.55 -0.45
N ASP A 16 16.40 -2.67 -0.52
CA ASP A 16 15.85 -4.02 -0.32
C ASP A 16 15.15 -4.12 1.05
N GLN A 17 15.79 -3.62 2.12
CA GLN A 17 15.18 -3.57 3.46
C GLN A 17 13.90 -2.72 3.52
N ILE A 18 13.84 -1.61 2.77
CA ILE A 18 12.63 -0.77 2.70
C ILE A 18 11.54 -1.50 1.92
N ASP A 19 11.90 -2.17 0.83
CA ASP A 19 10.97 -2.87 -0.04
C ASP A 19 10.35 -4.08 0.68
N ASP A 20 11.14 -4.84 1.44
CA ASP A 20 10.64 -5.92 2.30
C ASP A 20 9.63 -5.38 3.32
N ALA A 21 9.96 -4.28 4.01
CA ALA A 21 9.06 -3.66 4.97
C ALA A 21 7.78 -3.11 4.32
N LEU A 22 7.87 -2.56 3.10
CA LEU A 22 6.70 -2.12 2.34
C LEU A 22 5.82 -3.31 1.97
N HIS A 23 6.41 -4.42 1.52
CA HIS A 23 5.68 -5.63 1.17
C HIS A 23 4.93 -6.20 2.38
N ASP A 24 5.58 -6.32 3.53
CA ASP A 24 4.96 -6.79 4.76
C ASP A 24 3.76 -5.92 5.16
N LEU A 25 3.92 -4.59 5.10
CA LEU A 25 2.83 -3.64 5.36
C LEU A 25 1.68 -3.76 4.34
N PHE A 26 1.97 -4.10 3.08
CA PHE A 26 0.93 -4.35 2.08
C PHE A 26 0.15 -5.63 2.37
N MET A 27 0.83 -6.70 2.80
CA MET A 27 0.18 -7.96 3.19
C MET A 27 -0.70 -7.76 4.43
N GLU A 28 -0.18 -7.09 5.47
CA GLU A 28 -0.96 -6.75 6.66
C GLU A 28 -2.20 -5.91 6.31
N ARG A 29 -2.03 -4.91 5.43
CA ARG A 29 -3.16 -4.10 4.96
C ARG A 29 -4.20 -4.95 4.22
N ALA A 30 -3.76 -5.88 3.37
CA ALA A 30 -4.67 -6.76 2.63
C ALA A 30 -5.47 -7.66 3.58
N ASP A 31 -4.83 -8.17 4.62
CA ASP A 31 -5.46 -9.01 5.65
C ASP A 31 -6.55 -8.25 6.40
N ILE A 32 -6.25 -7.02 6.83
CA ILE A 32 -7.23 -6.14 7.48
C ILE A 32 -8.42 -5.86 6.54
N VAL A 33 -8.18 -5.67 5.24
CA VAL A 33 -9.27 -5.48 4.25
C VAL A 33 -10.16 -6.72 4.18
N ARG A 34 -9.58 -7.94 4.22
CA ARG A 34 -10.34 -9.20 4.28
C ARG A 34 -11.19 -9.28 5.54
N GLU A 35 -10.61 -8.99 6.71
CA GLU A 35 -11.34 -8.99 7.98
C GLU A 35 -12.52 -8.01 7.99
N ILE A 36 -12.32 -6.79 7.48
CA ILE A 36 -13.40 -5.79 7.34
C ILE A 36 -14.54 -6.34 6.48
N ALA A 37 -14.22 -7.11 5.44
CA ALA A 37 -15.19 -7.70 4.56
C ALA A 37 -16.00 -8.79 5.24
N ASP A 38 -15.34 -9.68 5.99
CA ASP A 38 -15.98 -10.72 6.77
C ASP A 38 -16.95 -10.12 7.81
N VAL A 39 -16.53 -9.04 8.48
CA VAL A 39 -17.39 -8.31 9.42
C VAL A 39 -18.62 -7.76 8.71
N LYS A 40 -18.47 -7.13 7.54
CA LYS A 40 -19.60 -6.60 6.78
C LYS A 40 -20.56 -7.69 6.32
N ALA A 41 -20.04 -8.80 5.79
CA ALA A 41 -20.85 -9.92 5.33
C ALA A 41 -21.71 -10.50 6.46
N ARG A 42 -21.13 -10.63 7.67
CA ARG A 42 -21.86 -11.06 8.88
C ARG A 42 -22.95 -10.07 9.30
N GLN A 43 -22.74 -8.77 9.09
CA GLN A 43 -23.68 -7.72 9.49
C GLN A 43 -24.85 -7.55 8.50
N THR A 44 -24.62 -7.69 7.20
CA THR A 44 -25.64 -7.40 6.16
C THR A 44 -26.34 -8.64 5.63
N GLY A 45 -25.92 -9.84 6.02
CA GLY A 45 -26.48 -11.11 5.53
C GLY A 45 -26.32 -11.34 4.02
N THR A 46 -25.60 -10.44 3.34
CA THR A 46 -25.34 -10.46 1.91
C THR A 46 -23.83 -10.53 1.71
N ALA A 47 -23.37 -11.61 1.08
CA ALA A 47 -22.03 -11.69 0.54
C ALA A 47 -21.96 -10.78 -0.70
N GLY A 48 -21.88 -9.47 -0.49
CA GLY A 48 -21.51 -8.53 -1.54
C GLY A 48 -20.01 -8.59 -1.79
N PRO A 49 -19.53 -8.31 -3.01
CA PRO A 49 -18.10 -8.32 -3.29
C PRO A 49 -17.37 -7.39 -2.30
N VAL A 50 -16.44 -7.99 -1.56
CA VAL A 50 -15.49 -7.36 -0.64
C VAL A 50 -14.87 -6.08 -1.23
N PHE A 51 -14.71 -6.10 -2.56
CA PHE A 51 -14.08 -5.08 -3.40
C PHE A 51 -14.89 -3.81 -3.63
N ALA A 52 -16.15 -3.72 -3.18
CA ALA A 52 -16.89 -2.46 -3.23
C ALA A 52 -16.47 -1.52 -2.08
N MET A 53 -15.21 -1.07 -2.07
CA MET A 53 -14.86 0.11 -1.28
C MET A 53 -15.79 1.24 -1.72
N ARG A 54 -16.56 1.81 -0.77
CA ARG A 54 -17.48 2.91 -1.08
C ARG A 54 -16.66 4.06 -1.69
N PRO A 55 -17.06 4.66 -2.83
CA PRO A 55 -16.30 5.72 -3.50
C PRO A 55 -15.88 6.87 -2.56
N GLY A 56 -16.75 7.24 -1.60
CA GLY A 56 -16.43 8.25 -0.60
C GLY A 56 -15.26 7.88 0.33
N ARG A 57 -15.07 6.58 0.62
CA ARG A 57 -13.95 6.11 1.44
C ARG A 57 -12.63 6.16 0.66
N GLU A 58 -12.63 5.76 -0.61
CA GLU A 58 -11.45 5.87 -1.47
C GLU A 58 -11.00 7.32 -1.59
N ALA A 59 -11.92 8.24 -1.91
CA ALA A 59 -11.63 9.68 -2.01
C ALA A 59 -11.03 10.24 -0.70
N SER A 60 -11.56 9.81 0.45
CA SER A 60 -11.02 10.19 1.77
C SER A 60 -9.58 9.68 1.98
N ILE A 61 -9.26 8.45 1.55
CA ILE A 61 -7.90 7.91 1.64
C ILE A 61 -6.95 8.71 0.76
N LEU A 62 -7.31 8.91 -0.51
CA LEU A 62 -6.47 9.63 -1.47
C LEU A 62 -6.23 11.08 -1.04
N ARG A 63 -7.25 11.79 -0.53
CA ARG A 63 -7.11 13.15 -0.02
C ARG A 63 -6.15 13.21 1.17
N ARG A 64 -6.30 12.32 2.16
CA ARG A 64 -5.41 12.25 3.33
C ARG A 64 -3.95 12.04 2.94
N LEU A 65 -3.69 11.14 1.98
CA LEU A 65 -2.33 10.85 1.53
C LEU A 65 -1.73 12.00 0.74
N ALA A 66 -2.55 12.64 -0.10
CA ALA A 66 -2.19 13.85 -0.82
C ALA A 66 -1.81 15.01 0.11
N GLU A 67 -2.52 15.20 1.21
CA GLU A 67 -2.26 16.24 2.21
C GLU A 67 -1.00 15.97 3.02
N ARG A 68 -0.70 14.69 3.32
CA ARG A 68 0.52 14.29 4.03
C ARG A 68 1.76 14.24 3.13
N HIS A 69 1.59 14.25 1.82
CA HIS A 69 2.67 13.96 0.88
C HIS A 69 3.81 14.99 0.95
N SER A 70 5.03 14.47 1.09
CA SER A 70 6.28 15.23 1.02
C SER A 70 7.39 14.32 0.45
N GLY A 71 8.46 14.91 -0.08
CA GLY A 71 9.63 14.19 -0.60
C GLY A 71 9.69 14.09 -2.12
N ALA A 72 10.58 13.22 -2.61
CA ALA A 72 11.01 13.18 -4.01
C ALA A 72 10.07 12.42 -4.96
N LEU A 73 9.20 11.54 -4.43
CA LEU A 73 8.29 10.77 -5.26
C LEU A 73 7.14 11.67 -5.76
N PRO A 74 6.76 11.67 -7.05
CA PRO A 74 5.65 12.52 -7.50
C PRO A 74 4.32 12.16 -6.83
N ARG A 75 3.57 13.15 -6.33
CA ARG A 75 2.25 12.98 -5.69
C ARG A 75 1.28 12.09 -6.49
N GLN A 76 1.32 12.18 -7.82
CA GLN A 76 0.48 11.38 -8.72
C GLN A 76 0.79 9.87 -8.65
N VAL A 77 2.05 9.50 -8.38
CA VAL A 77 2.48 8.10 -8.25
C VAL A 77 1.88 7.49 -6.99
N ILE A 78 1.91 8.20 -5.86
CA ILE A 78 1.22 7.78 -4.62
C ILE A 78 -0.25 7.49 -4.89
N GLY A 79 -0.92 8.39 -5.62
CA GLY A 79 -2.32 8.20 -5.99
C GLY A 79 -2.57 6.99 -6.88
N ARG A 80 -1.64 6.61 -7.76
CA ARG A 80 -1.76 5.40 -8.58
C ARG A 80 -1.56 4.14 -7.74
N ILE A 81 -0.49 4.08 -6.94
CA ILE A 81 -0.21 2.96 -6.03
C ILE A 81 -1.43 2.66 -5.15
N TRP A 82 -2.02 3.70 -4.56
CA TRP A 82 -3.18 3.47 -3.68
C TRP A 82 -4.44 3.02 -4.40
N ARG A 83 -4.64 3.41 -5.66
CA ARG A 83 -5.77 2.89 -6.44
C ARG A 83 -5.58 1.42 -6.77
N GLU A 84 -4.38 1.01 -7.17
CA GLU A 84 -4.06 -0.40 -7.42
C GLU A 84 -4.20 -1.24 -6.14
N LEU A 85 -3.83 -0.71 -4.98
CA LEU A 85 -4.03 -1.38 -3.68
C LEU A 85 -5.50 -1.44 -3.22
N ILE A 86 -6.41 -0.69 -3.86
CA ILE A 86 -7.83 -0.63 -3.50
C ILE A 86 -8.70 -1.43 -4.47
N ALA A 87 -8.30 -1.51 -5.75
CA ALA A 87 -8.98 -2.27 -6.80
C ALA A 87 -9.12 -3.75 -6.44
#